data_AF-A0A1S0TJQ3-F1
#
_entry.id   AF-A0A1S0TJQ3-F1
#
_cell.length_a   1.000
_cell.length_b   1.000
_cell.length_c   1.000
_cell.angle_alpha   90.00
_cell.angle_beta   90.00
_cell.angle_gamma   90.00
#
_symmetry.space_group_name_H-M   'P 1'
#
loop_
_entity.id
_entity.type
_entity.pdbx_description
1 polymer ?
#
loop_
_entity_poly.entity_id
_entity_poly.type
_entity_poly.pdbx_seq_one_letter_code
_entity_poly.pdbx_strand_id
1 'polypeptide(L)' 'MCRIPNSHQNFVFIRINITISVEESLIYVQAIWRHGDRAPHQLPYPNDLNDESSWPRGWSQLTNV' A
#
# COMPACT_ATOMS: atom_id res chain seq x y z
N MET A 1 -76.63 -18.58 -0.85
CA MET A 1 -75.37 -18.57 -0.04
C MET A 1 -74.22 -18.76 -1.02
N CYS A 2 -73.10 -18.04 -1.01
CA CYS A 2 -72.23 -17.69 0.11
C CYS A 2 -71.60 -16.29 -0.07
N ARG A 3 -71.42 -15.56 1.03
CA ARG A 3 -70.73 -14.27 1.06
C ARG A 3 -69.32 -14.52 1.59
N ILE A 4 -68.31 -14.26 0.77
CA ILE A 4 -66.89 -14.41 1.14
C ILE A 4 -66.54 -13.28 2.13
N PRO A 5 -65.99 -13.57 3.32
CA PRO A 5 -65.62 -12.53 4.28
C PRO A 5 -64.32 -11.86 3.82
N ASN A 6 -64.35 -10.53 3.68
CA ASN A 6 -63.17 -9.70 3.43
C ASN A 6 -62.32 -9.62 4.69
N SER A 7 -61.33 -10.51 4.84
CA SER A 7 -60.26 -10.31 5.81
C SER A 7 -59.19 -9.41 5.19
N HIS A 8 -59.24 -8.11 5.51
CA HIS A 8 -58.15 -7.19 5.19
C HIS A 8 -56.90 -7.58 5.99
N GLN A 9 -56.02 -8.37 5.39
CA GLN A 9 -54.70 -8.65 5.94
C GLN A 9 -53.81 -7.43 5.64
N ASN A 10 -53.57 -6.61 6.66
CA ASN A 10 -52.63 -5.50 6.57
C ASN A 10 -51.20 -6.07 6.60
N PHE A 11 -50.62 -6.31 5.43
CA PHE A 11 -49.22 -6.73 5.33
C PHE A 11 -48.31 -5.51 5.51
N VAL A 12 -47.63 -5.45 6.64
CA VAL A 12 -46.57 -4.47 6.90
C VAL A 12 -45.27 -5.01 6.33
N PHE A 13 -44.77 -4.41 5.25
CA PHE A 13 -43.46 -4.73 4.69
C PHE A 13 -42.36 -3.97 5.46
N ILE A 14 -41.67 -4.67 6.34
CA ILE A 14 -40.48 -4.13 7.02
C ILE A 14 -39.30 -4.23 6.04
N ARG A 15 -38.76 -3.09 5.60
CA ARG A 15 -37.51 -3.05 4.83
C ARG A 15 -36.32 -3.05 5.78
N ILE A 16 -35.51 -4.09 5.70
CA ILE A 16 -34.23 -4.18 6.43
C ILE A 16 -33.13 -3.70 5.49
N ASN A 17 -32.42 -2.63 5.88
CA ASN A 17 -31.21 -2.18 5.19
C ASN A 17 -30.03 -2.97 5.74
N ILE A 18 -29.54 -3.94 4.98
CA ILE A 18 -28.35 -4.72 5.34
C ILE A 18 -27.15 -4.05 4.68
N THR A 19 -26.23 -3.55 5.50
CA THR A 19 -24.89 -3.12 5.07
C THR A 19 -23.92 -4.27 5.27
N ILE A 20 -23.45 -4.85 4.16
CA ILE A 20 -22.37 -5.83 4.19
C ILE A 20 -21.05 -5.06 4.27
N SER A 21 -20.31 -5.22 5.36
CA SER A 21 -18.95 -4.72 5.49
C SER A 21 -18.00 -5.86 5.20
N VAL A 22 -17.21 -5.74 4.13
CA VAL A 22 -16.13 -6.68 3.84
C VAL A 22 -14.86 -6.12 4.50
N GLU A 23 -14.31 -6.86 5.44
CA GLU A 23 -13.05 -6.53 6.09
C GLU A 23 -11.90 -7.14 5.28
N GLU A 24 -11.15 -6.30 4.57
CA GLU A 24 -9.93 -6.71 3.89
C GLU A 24 -8.75 -6.58 4.85
N SER A 25 -7.92 -7.62 4.95
CA SER A 25 -6.73 -7.64 5.81
C SER A 25 -5.48 -7.93 4.98
N LEU A 26 -4.42 -7.16 5.24
CA LEU A 26 -3.12 -7.36 4.63
C LEU A 26 -2.45 -8.59 5.26
N ILE A 27 -2.43 -9.70 4.53
CA ILE A 27 -1.87 -10.96 5.03
C ILE A 27 -0.33 -11.00 4.89
N TYR A 28 0.21 -10.46 3.80
CA TYR A 28 1.64 -10.52 3.53
C TYR A 28 2.07 -9.48 2.49
N VAL A 29 3.28 -8.92 2.67
CA VAL A 29 3.96 -8.09 1.67
C VAL A 29 5.41 -8.57 1.55
N GLN A 30 5.86 -8.72 0.31
CA GLN A 30 7.27 -8.90 -0.01
C GLN A 30 7.70 -7.82 -0.98
N ALA A 31 8.88 -7.28 -0.76
CA ALA A 31 9.48 -6.31 -1.66
C ALA A 31 10.98 -6.53 -1.77
N ILE A 32 11.51 -6.20 -2.95
CA ILE A 32 12.92 -6.29 -3.29
C ILE A 32 13.35 -4.90 -3.71
N TRP A 33 14.27 -4.31 -2.96
CA TRP A 33 14.81 -2.98 -3.23
C TRP A 33 16.33 -3.03 -3.36
N ARG A 34 16.86 -2.10 -4.16
CA ARG A 34 18.29 -1.83 -4.20
C ARG A 34 18.71 -1.06 -2.92
N HIS A 35 20.00 -1.07 -2.64
CA HIS A 35 20.59 -0.11 -1.70
C HIS A 35 20.25 1.35 -2.08
N GLY A 36 20.28 2.23 -1.08
CA GLY A 36 20.16 3.69 -1.28
C GLY A 36 21.38 4.28 -1.99
N ASP A 37 21.40 5.59 -2.20
CA ASP A 37 22.51 6.22 -2.91
C ASP A 37 23.83 6.07 -2.16
N ARG A 38 24.90 5.83 -2.92
CA ARG A 38 26.23 5.54 -2.39
C ARG A 38 27.29 6.25 -3.21
N ALA A 39 28.41 6.53 -2.55
CA ALA A 39 29.63 6.93 -3.23
C ALA A 39 30.07 5.87 -4.27
N PRO A 40 30.82 6.27 -5.31
CA PRO A 40 31.44 5.36 -6.26
C PRO A 40 32.28 4.30 -5.53
N HIS A 41 32.55 3.19 -6.20
CA HIS A 41 33.41 2.16 -5.62
C HIS A 41 34.89 2.56 -5.65
N GLN A 42 35.26 3.35 -6.64
CA GLN A 42 36.61 3.83 -6.91
C GLN A 42 36.51 5.06 -7.81
N LEU A 43 37.66 5.68 -8.11
CA LEU A 43 37.74 6.78 -9.05
C LEU A 43 37.13 6.34 -10.41
N PRO A 44 36.02 6.95 -10.85
CA PRO A 44 35.28 6.45 -12.00
C PRO A 44 36.04 6.71 -13.31
N TYR A 45 36.81 7.80 -13.37
CA TYR A 45 37.63 8.16 -14.51
C TYR A 45 39.02 8.60 -14.03
N PRO A 46 40.11 8.26 -14.75
CA PRO A 46 41.48 8.54 -14.30
C PRO A 46 41.79 10.01 -13.97
N ASN A 47 41.06 10.94 -14.60
CA ASN A 47 41.25 12.38 -14.45
C ASN A 47 40.09 13.07 -13.70
N ASP A 48 39.25 12.30 -12.99
CA ASP A 48 38.21 12.90 -12.16
C ASP A 48 38.86 13.69 -11.01
N LEU A 49 38.39 14.92 -10.81
CA LEU A 49 38.89 15.81 -9.75
C LEU A 49 38.38 15.38 -8.36
N ASN A 50 37.30 14.59 -8.31
CA ASN A 50 36.65 14.18 -7.08
C ASN A 50 37.12 12.79 -6.68
N ASP A 51 38.20 12.76 -5.92
CA ASP A 51 38.73 11.55 -5.31
C ASP A 51 37.97 11.16 -4.03
N GLU A 52 38.52 10.24 -3.23
CA GLU A 52 37.86 9.74 -2.02
C GLU A 52 37.54 10.85 -1.02
N SER A 53 38.36 11.90 -0.97
CA SER A 53 38.20 13.00 -0.02
C SER A 53 36.95 13.82 -0.28
N SER A 54 36.44 13.77 -1.51
CA SER A 54 35.19 14.43 -1.91
C SER A 54 33.96 13.68 -1.40
N TRP A 55 34.12 12.47 -0.87
CA TRP A 55 33.07 11.65 -0.27
C TRP A 55 33.24 11.65 1.25
N PRO A 56 32.36 12.32 2.02
CA PRO A 56 32.54 12.50 3.47
C PRO A 56 32.65 11.19 4.28
N ARG A 57 32.13 10.09 3.71
CA ARG A 57 32.18 8.75 4.31
C ARG A 57 33.13 7.79 3.59
N GLY A 58 33.84 8.27 2.58
CA GLY A 58 34.68 7.45 1.71
C GLY A 58 33.90 6.66 0.67
N TRP A 59 34.61 5.80 -0.06
CA TRP A 59 34.04 5.03 -1.16
C TRP A 59 32.98 4.03 -0.72
N SER A 60 32.06 3.74 -1.64
CA SER A 60 31.01 2.72 -1.50
C SER A 60 30.05 2.89 -0.33
N GLN A 61 30.21 3.92 0.51
CA GLN A 61 29.32 4.18 1.63
C GLN A 61 28.04 4.82 1.14
N LEU A 62 26.93 4.51 1.82
CA LEU A 62 25.68 5.23 1.60
C LEU A 62 25.92 6.73 1.79
N THR A 63 25.14 7.58 1.15
CA THR A 63 25.16 9.04 1.36
C THR A 63 24.05 9.46 2.34
N ASN A 64 24.22 10.60 3.02
CA ASN A 64 23.29 11.02 4.09
C ASN A 64 22.14 11.90 3.57
N VAL A 65 21.85 11.75 2.27
CA VAL A 65 20.77 12.40 1.54
C VAL A 65 19.45 11.74 1.92
#